data_AF-A0A836QRX8-F1
#
_entry.id   AF-A0A836QRX8-F1
#
_cell.length_a   1.000
_cell.length_b   1.000
_cell.length_c   1.000
_cell.angle_alpha   90.00
_cell.angle_beta   90.00
_cell.angle_gamma   90.00
#
_symmetry.space_group_name_H-M   'P 1'
#
loop_
_entity.id
_entity.type
_entity.pdbx_description
1 polymer ?
#
loop_
_entity_poly.entity_id
_entity_poly.type
_entity_poly.pdbx_seq_one_letter_code
_entity_poly.pdbx_strand_id
1 'polypeptide(L)'
;FKKTNRIDKLKMMWNPKKYIKRYSNENYKTHIRILYLVAILSGIVFGLSHILIGDAWQIGKVTTASLIGIIIGILYINYGFNYAILFHWAFNYFLGSYVYLERTIPIMVQINQYMFLFINFIGIIFILMILNLIIYKNIFLNDD
;
A
#
# COMPACT_ATOMS: atom_id res chain seq x y z
N PHE A 1 -13.43 3.36 26.56
CA PHE A 1 -11.96 3.35 26.33
C PHE A 1 -11.24 3.52 27.66
N LYS A 2 -10.30 2.64 28.01
CA LYS A 2 -9.41 2.84 29.18
C LYS A 2 -8.68 4.18 28.99
N LYS A 3 -8.52 4.99 30.05
CA LYS A 3 -7.86 6.30 29.98
C LYS A 3 -6.40 6.09 29.53
N THR A 4 -6.10 6.33 28.26
CA THR A 4 -4.75 6.18 27.70
C THR A 4 -3.93 7.43 27.99
N ASN A 5 -2.71 7.25 28.48
CA ASN A 5 -1.81 8.38 28.70
C ASN A 5 -1.19 8.84 27.35
N ARG A 6 -0.46 9.96 27.34
CA ARG A 6 0.17 10.48 26.10
C ARG A 6 1.15 9.46 25.47
N ILE A 7 1.84 8.68 26.29
CA ILE A 7 2.81 7.67 25.83
C ILE A 7 2.09 6.53 25.10
N ASP A 8 0.92 6.11 25.58
CA ASP A 8 0.09 5.10 24.94
C ASP A 8 -0.39 5.54 23.56
N LYS A 9 -0.73 6.84 23.41
CA LYS A 9 -1.12 7.42 22.11
C LYS A 9 0.03 7.38 21.10
N LEU A 10 1.24 7.77 21.51
CA LEU A 10 2.43 7.71 20.66
C LEU A 10 2.76 6.26 20.25
N LYS A 11 2.64 5.33 21.19
CA LYS A 11 2.79 3.90 20.91
C LYS A 11 1.75 3.41 19.89
N MET A 12 0.50 3.83 20.00
CA MET A 12 -0.54 3.53 19.01
C MET A 12 -0.22 4.11 17.62
N MET A 13 0.35 5.30 17.53
CA MET A 13 0.82 5.85 16.26
C MET A 13 2.03 5.07 15.71
N TRP A 14 2.84 4.47 16.57
CA TRP A 14 3.99 3.70 16.12
C TRP A 14 3.60 2.35 15.52
N ASN A 15 2.66 1.64 16.15
CA ASN A 15 2.15 0.36 15.66
C ASN A 15 0.67 0.17 16.03
N PRO A 16 -0.26 0.69 15.22
CA PRO A 16 -1.66 0.80 15.59
C PRO A 16 -2.32 -0.55 15.88
N LYS A 17 -2.11 -1.57 15.04
CA LYS A 17 -2.74 -2.88 15.24
C LYS A 17 -2.29 -3.57 16.53
N LYS A 18 -1.00 -3.50 16.86
CA LYS A 18 -0.44 -4.07 18.10
C LYS A 18 -1.07 -3.44 19.35
N TYR A 19 -1.17 -2.12 19.38
CA TYR A 19 -1.67 -1.42 20.57
C TYR A 19 -3.19 -1.34 20.63
N ILE A 20 -3.92 -1.29 19.50
CA ILE A 20 -5.39 -1.41 19.50
C ILE A 20 -5.80 -2.78 20.00
N LYS A 21 -5.11 -3.88 19.62
CA LYS A 21 -5.35 -5.21 20.19
C LYS A 21 -5.18 -5.22 21.71
N ARG A 22 -4.18 -4.48 22.22
CA ARG A 22 -3.89 -4.41 23.66
C ARG A 22 -4.92 -3.59 24.45
N TYR A 23 -5.43 -2.48 23.89
CA TYR A 23 -6.27 -1.52 24.62
C TYR A 23 -7.76 -1.57 24.30
N SER A 24 -8.15 -2.16 23.16
CA SER A 24 -9.54 -2.26 22.71
C SER A 24 -9.94 -3.73 22.55
N ASN A 25 -10.04 -4.47 23.65
CA ASN A 25 -10.25 -5.91 23.59
C ASN A 25 -11.63 -6.29 23.02
N GLU A 26 -12.70 -5.60 23.42
CA GLU A 26 -14.08 -5.92 22.99
C GLU A 26 -14.37 -5.48 21.54
N ASN A 27 -13.87 -4.31 21.13
CA ASN A 27 -14.15 -3.72 19.81
C ASN A 27 -12.96 -3.74 18.84
N TYR A 28 -11.95 -4.59 19.08
CA TYR A 28 -10.72 -4.66 18.28
C TYR A 28 -11.01 -4.77 16.77
N LYS A 29 -11.89 -5.71 16.38
CA LYS A 29 -12.20 -5.98 14.96
C LYS A 29 -12.79 -4.74 14.27
N THR A 30 -13.68 -4.03 14.95
CA THR A 30 -14.33 -2.82 14.43
C THR A 30 -13.31 -1.70 14.22
N HIS A 31 -12.44 -1.44 15.19
CA HIS A 31 -11.40 -0.41 15.05
C HIS A 31 -10.41 -0.70 13.93
N ILE A 32 -10.01 -1.97 13.75
CA ILE A 32 -9.14 -2.36 12.64
C ILE A 32 -9.83 -2.19 11.28
N ARG A 33 -11.12 -2.53 11.16
CA ARG A 33 -11.90 -2.28 9.93
C ARG A 33 -11.96 -0.79 9.59
N ILE A 34 -12.22 0.06 10.59
CA ILE A 34 -12.21 1.52 10.41
C ILE A 34 -10.84 2.01 9.93
N LEU A 35 -9.75 1.52 10.53
CA LEU A 35 -8.40 1.90 10.08
C LEU A 35 -8.14 1.51 8.62
N TYR A 36 -8.56 0.32 8.19
CA TYR A 36 -8.42 -0.07 6.78
C TYR A 36 -9.25 0.81 5.85
N LEU A 37 -10.49 1.16 6.23
CA LEU A 37 -11.30 2.11 5.45
C LEU A 37 -10.63 3.47 5.35
N VAL A 38 -10.08 3.99 6.45
CA VAL A 38 -9.33 5.26 6.46
C VAL A 38 -8.10 5.17 5.57
N ALA A 39 -7.36 4.07 5.60
CA ALA A 39 -6.20 3.85 4.72
C ALA A 39 -6.59 3.85 3.23
N ILE A 40 -7.71 3.19 2.88
CA ILE A 40 -8.23 3.17 1.51
C ILE A 40 -8.61 4.57 1.05
N LEU A 41 -9.41 5.29 1.84
CA LEU A 41 -9.84 6.66 1.52
C LEU A 41 -8.65 7.62 1.43
N SER A 42 -7.71 7.52 2.37
CA SER A 42 -6.49 8.32 2.37
C SER A 42 -5.64 8.06 1.13
N GLY A 43 -5.55 6.80 0.67
CA GLY A 43 -4.83 6.46 -0.55
C GLY A 43 -5.47 7.06 -1.80
N ILE A 44 -6.81 7.01 -1.91
CA ILE A 44 -7.54 7.64 -3.02
C ILE A 44 -7.30 9.16 -3.03
N VAL A 45 -7.43 9.83 -1.87
CA VAL A 45 -7.16 11.27 -1.74
C VAL A 45 -5.71 11.60 -2.09
N PHE A 46 -4.77 10.75 -1.68
CA PHE A 46 -3.35 10.90 -2.01
C PHE A 46 -3.09 10.80 -3.53
N GLY A 47 -3.75 9.90 -4.25
CA GLY A 47 -3.65 9.88 -5.71
C GLY A 47 -4.26 11.13 -6.35
N LEU A 48 -5.46 11.52 -5.92
CA LEU A 48 -6.17 12.70 -6.45
C LEU A 48 -5.40 14.01 -6.24
N SER A 49 -4.69 14.16 -5.11
CA SER A 49 -3.90 15.36 -4.85
C SER A 49 -2.78 15.59 -5.88
N HIS A 50 -2.28 14.54 -6.53
CA HIS A 50 -1.27 14.67 -7.59
C HIS A 50 -1.83 15.24 -8.90
N ILE A 51 -3.16 15.24 -9.09
CA ILE A 51 -3.81 16.02 -10.16
C ILE A 51 -4.10 17.43 -9.70
N LEU A 52 -4.64 17.57 -8.48
CA LEU A 52 -5.25 18.81 -8.00
C LEU A 52 -4.24 19.84 -7.47
N ILE A 53 -3.08 19.38 -6.97
CA ILE A 53 -2.13 20.19 -6.20
C ILE A 53 -0.69 20.09 -6.77
N GLY A 54 -0.40 19.15 -7.68
CA GLY A 54 0.92 18.94 -8.28
C GLY A 54 1.03 19.39 -9.74
N ASP A 55 2.27 19.41 -10.28
CA ASP A 55 2.52 19.42 -11.73
C ASP A 55 1.59 18.39 -12.37
N ALA A 56 0.77 18.74 -13.35
CA ALA A 56 -0.34 17.92 -13.82
C ALA A 56 0.09 16.48 -14.20
N TRP A 57 0.02 15.53 -13.26
CA TRP A 57 0.34 14.15 -13.52
C TRP A 57 -0.75 13.54 -14.41
N GLN A 58 -0.33 12.74 -15.40
CA GLN A 58 -1.27 12.01 -16.26
C GLN A 58 -2.16 11.08 -15.43
N ILE A 59 -3.41 10.88 -15.88
CA ILE A 59 -4.41 10.01 -15.23
C ILE A 59 -3.83 8.64 -14.83
N GLY A 60 -2.97 8.05 -15.67
CA GLY A 60 -2.36 6.73 -15.39
C GLY A 60 -1.47 6.70 -14.14
N LYS A 61 -0.85 7.83 -13.78
CA LYS A 61 -0.01 7.94 -12.57
C LYS A 61 -0.83 8.11 -11.29
N VAL A 62 -2.09 8.52 -11.41
CA VAL A 62 -3.00 8.74 -10.29
C VAL A 62 -3.48 7.41 -9.73
N THR A 63 -3.77 6.47 -10.62
CA THR A 63 -4.14 5.09 -10.26
C THR A 63 -3.00 4.42 -9.50
N THR A 64 -1.76 4.54 -10.00
CA THR A 64 -0.60 3.95 -9.33
C THR A 64 -0.32 4.63 -7.99
N ALA A 65 -0.32 5.97 -7.93
CA ALA A 65 -0.17 6.73 -6.69
C ALA A 65 -1.22 6.35 -5.64
N SER A 66 -2.48 6.20 -6.05
CA SER A 66 -3.55 5.75 -5.15
C SER A 66 -3.26 4.36 -4.58
N LEU A 67 -2.94 3.40 -5.44
CA LEU A 67 -2.63 2.02 -5.02
C LEU A 67 -1.47 1.97 -4.04
N ILE A 68 -0.39 2.71 -4.31
CA ILE A 68 0.77 2.79 -3.43
C ILE A 68 0.40 3.42 -2.08
N GLY A 69 -0.39 4.49 -2.08
CA GLY A 69 -0.89 5.12 -0.85
C GLY A 69 -1.71 4.15 0.01
N ILE A 70 -2.58 3.35 -0.63
CA ILE A 70 -3.35 2.30 0.06
C ILE A 70 -2.40 1.25 0.64
N ILE A 71 -1.42 0.76 -0.12
CA ILE A 71 -0.44 -0.23 0.34
C ILE A 71 0.36 0.29 1.53
N ILE A 72 0.85 1.53 1.49
CA ILE A 72 1.55 2.19 2.60
C ILE A 72 0.66 2.24 3.85
N GLY A 73 -0.62 2.61 3.68
CA GLY A 73 -1.59 2.63 4.79
C GLY A 73 -1.84 1.24 5.40
N ILE A 74 -1.96 0.20 4.57
CA ILE A 74 -2.09 -1.20 5.01
C ILE A 74 -0.83 -1.68 5.73
N LEU A 75 0.37 -1.33 5.23
CA LEU A 75 1.64 -1.66 5.86
C LEU A 75 1.79 -0.96 7.22
N TYR A 76 1.41 0.32 7.28
CA TYR A 76 1.37 1.08 8.54
C TYR A 76 0.48 0.39 9.58
N ILE A 77 -0.72 -0.07 9.17
CA ILE A 77 -1.64 -0.74 10.08
C ILE A 77 -1.03 -2.05 10.59
N ASN A 78 -0.47 -2.87 9.71
CA ASN A 78 -0.03 -4.23 10.04
C ASN A 78 1.33 -4.31 10.71
N TYR A 79 2.27 -3.45 10.31
CA TYR A 79 3.67 -3.56 10.68
C TYR A 79 4.19 -2.30 11.40
N GLY A 80 3.53 -1.15 11.23
CA GLY A 80 3.84 0.10 11.93
C GLY A 80 4.54 1.15 11.07
N PHE A 81 4.85 2.28 11.70
CA PHE A 81 5.37 3.49 11.05
C PHE A 81 6.68 3.26 10.28
N ASN A 82 7.61 2.51 10.86
CA ASN A 82 8.91 2.23 10.24
C ASN A 82 8.76 1.52 8.89
N TYR A 83 7.88 0.53 8.80
CA TYR A 83 7.65 -0.23 7.58
C TYR A 83 7.02 0.64 6.49
N ALA A 84 6.10 1.51 6.88
CA ALA A 84 5.47 2.45 5.96
C ALA A 84 6.49 3.43 5.35
N ILE A 85 7.39 4.01 6.18
CA ILE A 85 8.45 4.91 5.67
C ILE A 85 9.42 4.16 4.79
N LEU A 86 9.95 3.02 5.25
CA LEU A 86 10.95 2.27 4.51
C LEU A 86 10.39 1.83 3.14
N PHE A 87 9.13 1.41 3.10
CA PHE A 87 8.47 1.05 1.84
C PHE A 87 8.27 2.28 0.93
N HIS A 88 7.82 3.41 1.47
CA HIS A 88 7.65 4.65 0.71
C HIS A 88 8.98 5.12 0.09
N TRP A 89 10.05 5.11 0.88
CA TRP A 89 11.38 5.46 0.38
C TRP A 89 11.89 4.45 -0.64
N ALA A 90 11.78 3.15 -0.36
CA ALA A 90 12.18 2.11 -1.31
C ALA A 90 11.49 2.30 -2.65
N PHE A 91 10.19 2.57 -2.66
CA PHE A 91 9.43 2.82 -3.89
C PHE A 91 9.94 4.06 -4.65
N ASN A 92 10.11 5.19 -3.96
CA ASN A 92 10.54 6.44 -4.59
C ASN A 92 11.97 6.35 -5.14
N TYR A 93 12.90 5.83 -4.34
CA TYR A 93 14.31 5.69 -4.77
C TYR A 93 14.47 4.62 -5.85
N PHE A 94 13.69 3.54 -5.79
CA PHE A 94 13.66 2.54 -6.85
C PHE A 94 13.24 3.19 -8.17
N LEU A 95 12.08 3.84 -8.25
CA LEU A 95 11.66 4.53 -9.49
C LEU A 95 12.63 5.64 -9.92
N GLY A 96 13.14 6.43 -8.96
CA GLY A 96 14.11 7.48 -9.25
C GLY A 96 15.40 6.93 -9.87
N SER A 97 15.86 5.77 -9.40
CA SER A 97 17.07 5.12 -9.94
C SER A 97 16.89 4.68 -11.39
N TYR A 98 15.72 4.15 -11.78
CA TYR A 98 15.41 3.80 -13.18
C TYR A 98 15.49 5.02 -14.09
N VAL A 99 14.84 6.12 -13.72
CA VAL A 99 14.86 7.38 -14.50
C VAL A 99 16.29 7.93 -14.63
N TYR A 100 17.08 7.86 -13.57
CA TYR A 100 18.48 8.30 -13.60
C TYR A 100 19.34 7.44 -14.53
N LEU A 101 19.18 6.11 -14.47
CA LEU A 101 19.91 5.17 -15.32
C LEU A 101 19.57 5.34 -16.80
N GLU A 102 18.29 5.55 -17.14
CA GLU A 102 17.87 5.85 -18.53
C GLU A 102 18.55 7.08 -19.10
N ARG A 103 18.65 8.15 -18.28
CA ARG A 103 19.26 9.41 -18.70
C ARG A 103 20.78 9.31 -18.85
N THR A 104 21.41 8.40 -18.13
CA THR A 104 22.87 8.27 -18.08
C THR A 104 23.39 7.23 -19.07
N ILE A 105 22.65 6.13 -19.26
CA ILE A 105 23.08 4.97 -20.05
C ILE A 105 21.99 4.67 -21.09
N PRO A 106 22.17 5.01 -22.38
CA PRO A 106 21.11 4.93 -23.39
C PRO A 106 20.46 3.55 -23.55
N ILE A 107 21.21 2.45 -23.39
CA ILE A 107 20.67 1.07 -23.48
C ILE A 107 19.66 0.75 -22.37
N MET A 108 19.69 1.50 -21.25
CA MET A 108 18.76 1.29 -20.14
C MET A 108 17.32 1.65 -20.50
N VAL A 109 17.08 2.48 -21.52
CA VAL A 109 15.73 2.79 -22.00
C VAL A 109 15.03 1.51 -22.49
N GLN A 110 15.70 0.72 -23.34
CA GLN A 110 15.14 -0.53 -23.84
C GLN A 110 15.00 -1.56 -22.72
N ILE A 111 16.03 -1.70 -21.87
CA ILE A 111 15.99 -2.64 -20.73
C ILE A 111 14.82 -2.31 -19.81
N ASN A 112 14.57 -1.04 -19.52
CA ASN A 112 13.48 -0.63 -18.64
C ASN A 112 12.09 -0.89 -19.25
N GLN A 113 11.93 -0.75 -20.56
CA GLN A 113 10.70 -1.14 -21.24
C GLN A 113 10.43 -2.64 -21.10
N TYR A 114 11.45 -3.49 -21.30
CA TYR A 114 11.31 -4.94 -21.11
C TYR A 114 11.05 -5.31 -19.65
N MET A 115 11.73 -4.67 -18.70
CA MET A 115 11.51 -4.86 -17.26
C MET A 115 10.10 -4.45 -16.85
N PHE A 116 9.59 -3.33 -17.37
CA PHE A 116 8.23 -2.89 -17.11
C PHE A 116 7.21 -3.91 -17.63
N LEU A 117 7.36 -4.39 -18.86
CA LEU A 117 6.50 -5.43 -19.42
C LEU A 117 6.56 -6.72 -18.59
N PHE A 118 7.75 -7.15 -18.18
CA PHE A 118 7.96 -8.34 -17.36
C PHE A 118 7.27 -8.21 -15.98
N ILE A 119 7.46 -7.10 -15.29
CA ILE A 119 6.84 -6.85 -13.97
C ILE A 119 5.32 -6.84 -14.08
N ASN A 120 4.75 -6.19 -15.10
CA ASN A 120 3.30 -6.16 -15.31
C ASN A 120 2.76 -7.56 -15.65
N PHE A 121 3.47 -8.32 -16.48
CA PHE A 121 3.10 -9.70 -16.81
C PHE A 121 3.05 -10.60 -15.56
N ILE A 122 4.09 -10.54 -14.73
CA ILE A 122 4.14 -11.25 -13.45
C ILE A 122 2.99 -10.78 -12.53
N GLY A 123 2.73 -9.47 -12.46
CA GLY A 123 1.63 -8.90 -11.69
C GLY A 123 0.26 -9.45 -12.11
N ILE A 124 0.00 -9.57 -13.41
CA ILE A 124 -1.23 -10.16 -13.95
C ILE A 124 -1.35 -11.64 -13.53
N ILE A 125 -0.27 -12.42 -13.64
CA ILE A 125 -0.26 -13.83 -13.20
C ILE A 125 -0.61 -13.95 -11.73
N PHE A 126 -0.03 -13.11 -10.87
CA PHE A 126 -0.34 -13.12 -9.43
C PHE A 126 -1.81 -12.80 -9.15
N ILE A 127 -2.39 -11.82 -9.85
CA ILE A 127 -3.81 -11.48 -9.72
C ILE A 127 -4.68 -12.66 -10.14
N LEU A 128 -4.39 -13.28 -11.29
CA LEU A 128 -5.14 -14.44 -11.77
C LEU A 128 -5.05 -15.62 -10.79
N MET A 129 -3.87 -15.85 -10.20
CA MET A 129 -3.67 -16.89 -9.20
C MET A 129 -4.48 -16.63 -7.93
N ILE A 130 -4.49 -15.39 -7.42
CA ILE A 130 -5.31 -15.02 -6.25
C ILE A 130 -6.80 -15.19 -6.55
N LEU A 131 -7.27 -14.75 -7.73
CA LEU A 131 -8.67 -14.93 -8.14
C LEU A 131 -9.03 -16.41 -8.23
N ASN A 132 -8.17 -17.25 -8.79
CA ASN A 132 -8.37 -18.69 -8.85
C ASN A 132 -8.49 -19.31 -7.45
N LEU A 133 -7.63 -18.92 -6.50
CA LEU A 133 -7.71 -19.38 -5.11
C LEU A 133 -9.01 -18.95 -4.41
N ILE A 134 -9.47 -17.72 -4.65
CA ILE A 134 -10.74 -17.22 -4.09
C ILE A 134 -11.92 -18.01 -4.66
N ILE A 135 -11.95 -18.23 -5.98
CA ILE A 135 -12.99 -19.00 -6.66
C ILE A 135 -12.99 -20.44 -6.14
N TYR A 136 -11.83 -21.08 -6.09
CA TYR A 136 -11.69 -22.44 -5.58
C TYR A 136 -12.22 -22.56 -4.15
N LYS A 137 -11.84 -21.64 -3.26
CA LYS A 137 -12.36 -21.61 -1.90
C LYS A 137 -13.88 -21.45 -1.85
N ASN A 138 -14.43 -20.55 -2.65
CA ASN A 138 -15.87 -20.28 -2.62
C ASN A 138 -16.72 -21.41 -3.19
N ILE A 139 -16.21 -22.15 -4.18
CA ILE A 139 -16.93 -23.26 -4.83
C ILE A 139 -16.77 -24.57 -4.05
N PHE A 140 -15.59 -24.84 -3.50
CA PHE A 140 -15.27 -26.18 -2.99
C PHE A 140 -15.09 -26.25 -1.47
N LEU A 141 -14.94 -25.11 -0.77
CA LEU A 141 -14.61 -25.08 0.66
C LEU A 141 -15.60 -24.31 1.54
N ASN A 142 -16.66 -23.72 0.96
CA ASN A 142 -17.70 -22.98 1.71
C ASN A 142 -19.04 -23.74 1.82
N ASP A 143 -19.10 -25.00 1.35
CA ASP A 143 -20.29 -25.86 1.42
C ASP A 143 -20.37 -26.70 2.73
N ASP A 144 -19.45 -26.49 3.69
CA ASP A 144 -19.44 -27.04 5.06
C ASP A 144 -19.57 -25.93 6.13
#